data_AF-A0A969IEJ4-F1
#
_entry.id   AF-A0A969IEJ4-F1
#
_cell.length_a   1.000
_cell.length_b   1.000
_cell.length_c   1.000
_cell.angle_alpha   90.00
_cell.angle_beta   90.00
_cell.angle_gamma   90.00
#
_symmetry.space_group_name_H-M   'P 1'
#
loop_
_entity.id
_entity.type
_entity.pdbx_description
1 polymer ?
#
loop_
_entity_poly.entity_id
_entity_poly.type
_entity_poly.pdbx_seq_one_letter_code
_entity_poly.pdbx_strand_id
1 'polypeptide(L)' 'MSAIFEGKSVLVTGGGSGIGRAAALAFARRGAHVTVAGR' A
#
# COMPACT_ATOMS: atom_id res chain seq x y z
N MET A 1 -8.74 -15.60 -4.25
CA MET A 1 -8.75 -14.13 -4.09
C MET A 1 -8.07 -13.54 -5.31
N SER A 2 -8.74 -12.76 -6.16
CA SER A 2 -8.06 -12.07 -7.26
C SER A 2 -7.24 -10.91 -6.69
N ALA A 3 -5.96 -10.83 -7.06
CA ALA A 3 -5.08 -9.74 -6.67
C ALA A 3 -5.34 -8.54 -7.61
N ILE A 4 -6.28 -7.68 -7.21
CA ILE A 4 -6.79 -6.54 -8.00
C ILE A 4 -5.65 -5.57 -8.39
N PHE A 5 -4.55 -5.55 -7.62
CA PHE A 5 -3.40 -4.67 -7.85
C PHE A 5 -2.11 -5.44 -8.14
N GLU A 6 -2.19 -6.70 -8.57
CA GLU A 6 -1.01 -7.52 -8.90
C GLU A 6 -0.07 -6.79 -9.87
N GLY A 7 1.21 -6.70 -9.48
CA GLY A 7 2.25 -6.05 -10.28
C GLY A 7 2.13 -4.53 -10.41
N LYS A 8 1.18 -3.88 -9.71
CA LYS A 8 1.05 -2.41 -9.71
C LYS A 8 1.93 -1.78 -8.63
N SER A 9 2.59 -0.68 -8.95
CA SER A 9 3.32 0.15 -7.99
C SER A 9 2.40 1.20 -7.37
N VAL A 10 2.41 1.33 -6.05
CA VAL A 10 1.60 2.28 -5.28
C VAL A 10 2.48 3.06 -4.32
N LEU A 11 2.41 4.40 -4.36
CA LEU A 11 3.04 5.27 -3.37
C LEU A 11 2.00 5.69 -2.32
N VAL A 12 2.30 5.43 -1.04
CA VAL A 12 1.50 5.90 0.09
C VAL A 12 2.30 6.91 0.92
N THR A 13 1.89 8.17 0.88
CA THR A 13 2.44 9.21 1.77
C THR A 13 1.77 9.14 3.15
N GLY A 14 2.50 9.52 4.20
CA GLY A 14 2.01 9.40 5.59
C GLY A 14 1.75 7.94 6.01
N GLY A 15 2.36 6.96 5.33
CA GLY A 15 2.06 5.53 5.51
C GLY A 15 2.65 4.89 6.78
N GLY A 16 3.33 5.66 7.63
CA GLY A 16 3.96 5.14 8.87
C GLY A 16 2.97 4.76 9.98
N SER A 17 1.79 5.38 10.01
CA SER A 17 0.78 5.14 11.06
C SER A 17 -0.65 5.39 10.59
N GLY A 18 -1.61 5.12 11.46
CA GLY A 18 -3.04 5.43 11.25
C GLY A 18 -3.58 4.92 9.92
N ILE A 19 -4.31 5.79 9.22
CA ILE A 19 -4.98 5.50 7.96
C ILE A 19 -3.97 5.17 6.86
N GLY A 20 -2.85 5.89 6.80
CA GLY A 20 -1.82 5.65 5.79
C GLY A 20 -1.25 4.23 5.89
N ARG A 21 -0.92 3.77 7.10
CA ARG A 21 -0.46 2.39 7.32
C ARG A 21 -1.52 1.37 6.95
N ALA A 22 -2.78 1.60 7.33
CA ALA A 22 -3.88 0.71 7.00
C ALA A 22 -4.07 0.59 5.47
N ALA A 23 -3.99 1.71 4.75
CA ALA A 23 -4.08 1.75 3.29
C ALA A 23 -2.92 1.00 2.63
N ALA A 24 -1.67 1.27 3.04
CA ALA A 24 -0.48 0.59 2.50
C ALA A 24 -0.59 -0.94 2.62
N LEU A 25 -0.97 -1.44 3.80
CA LEU A 25 -1.16 -2.87 4.02
C LEU A 25 -2.32 -3.44 3.19
N ALA A 26 -3.39 -2.66 3.00
CA ALA A 26 -4.52 -3.10 2.21
C ALA A 26 -4.19 -3.21 0.72
N PHE A 27 -3.33 -2.34 0.17
CA PHE A 27 -2.82 -2.47 -1.19
C PHE A 27 -1.85 -3.66 -1.33
N ALA A 28 -0.92 -3.82 -0.39
CA ALA A 28 0.03 -4.93 -0.39
C ALA A 28 -0.67 -6.30 -0.37
N ARG A 29 -1.71 -6.46 0.49
CA ARG A 29 -2.54 -7.69 0.52
C ARG A 29 -3.25 -8.02 -0.79
N ARG A 30 -3.35 -7.06 -1.70
CA ARG A 30 -4.04 -7.18 -2.99
C ARG A 30 -3.07 -7.23 -4.17
N GLY A 31 -1.78 -7.49 -3.91
CA GLY A 31 -0.76 -7.76 -4.92
C GLY A 31 0.07 -6.55 -5.37
N ALA A 32 -0.15 -5.38 -4.76
CA ALA A 32 0.61 -4.19 -5.14
C ALA A 32 2.02 -4.19 -4.53
N HIS A 33 2.99 -3.66 -5.27
CA HIS A 33 4.27 -3.21 -4.75
C HIS A 33 4.10 -1.83 -4.12
N VAL A 34 4.21 -1.74 -2.80
CA VAL A 34 3.90 -0.51 -2.06
C VAL A 34 5.17 0.17 -1.56
N THR A 35 5.35 1.44 -1.93
CA THR A 35 6.36 2.33 -1.36
C THR A 35 5.68 3.26 -0.36
N VAL A 36 6.26 3.40 0.83
CA VAL A 36 5.77 4.31 1.88
C VAL A 36 6.73 5.49 2.02
N ALA A 37 6.18 6.71 2.06
CA ALA A 37 6.94 7.92 2.33
C ALA A 37 6.38 8.66 3.56
N GLY A 38 7.28 9.13 4.43
CA GLY A 38 6.96 9.86 5.64
C GLY A 38 8.10 10.81 6.01
N ARG A 39 7.83 11.68 6.98
CA ARG A 39 8.82 12.58 7.59
C ARG A 39 9.65 11.87 8.66
#